data_AF-A0A9E3G6W0-F1
#
_entry.id   AF-A0A9E3G6W0-F1
#
_cell.length_a   1.000
_cell.length_b   1.000
_cell.length_c   1.000
_cell.angle_alpha   90.00
_cell.angle_beta   90.00
_cell.angle_gamma   90.00
#
_symmetry.space_group_name_H-M   'P 1'
#
loop_
_entity.id
_entity.type
_entity.pdbx_description
1 polymer ?
#
loop_
_entity_poly.entity_id
_entity_poly.type
_entity_poly.pdbx_seq_one_letter_code
_entity_poly.pdbx_strand_id
1 'polypeptide(L)'
;MSSRSKRDAPPPPGMVEAVNQMFRQLEALAPDPNVAGICPELPGIVLQRIKGQALDPQDKRYLDAITGYQSAHDDFMKALVAHPIGRALALLAVGPDGVALMEAGRTPNTVTGISHADPRRPARSSRQAYNCHHVIPKSVSLARGQNINHPGNLVVAKTLRRGRDQSENPHHFWHGLLLHPQLHRAPPHEIPIYVVRPLFPFYPPANDGFRSVEELRAKLKQLGAPPLPETWEKRILAFSAATRHRPYRVPERYQRITQMFGDLFTSEKRDDAAQLAARADLANRAAAYAAEFLPAGAYLNGNQLPTDHQPKHQVPVVDIDIDLSPVAKASKTPARRQATSRAQAKARAPKPQSTRTPGVKI
;
A
#
# COMPACT_ATOMS: atom_id res chain seq x y z
N MET A 1 -19.28 22.90 7.58
CA MET A 1 -19.90 21.70 8.21
C MET A 1 -19.69 20.39 7.42
N SER A 2 -18.70 20.27 6.51
CA SER A 2 -18.59 19.14 5.56
C SER A 2 -17.55 18.05 5.91
N SER A 3 -16.79 18.15 7.01
CA SER A 3 -15.64 17.27 7.25
C SER A 3 -15.95 16.01 8.08
N ARG A 4 -17.00 16.02 8.91
CA ARG A 4 -17.39 14.84 9.71
C ARG A 4 -18.09 13.76 8.87
N SER A 5 -19.02 14.14 7.99
CA SER A 5 -19.81 13.14 7.22
C SER A 5 -18.98 12.34 6.20
N LYS A 6 -17.81 12.84 5.76
CA LYS A 6 -16.88 12.08 4.91
C LYS A 6 -16.06 11.05 5.69
N ARG A 7 -15.78 11.29 6.98
CA ARG A 7 -14.99 10.36 7.80
C ARG A 7 -15.75 9.07 8.09
N ASP A 8 -17.06 9.16 8.27
CA ASP A 8 -17.89 7.99 8.59
C ASP A 8 -18.52 7.34 7.35
N ALA A 9 -18.31 7.91 6.16
CA ALA A 9 -18.83 7.34 4.92
C ALA A 9 -18.11 6.03 4.57
N PRO A 10 -18.82 4.98 4.13
CA PRO A 10 -18.20 3.75 3.64
C PRO A 10 -17.35 4.02 2.38
N PRO A 11 -16.37 3.15 2.09
CA PRO A 11 -15.57 3.28 0.88
C PRO A 11 -16.47 3.15 -0.37
N PRO A 12 -16.16 3.86 -1.46
CA PRO A 12 -16.95 3.77 -2.69
C PRO A 12 -16.86 2.37 -3.30
N PRO A 13 -17.92 1.86 -3.96
CA PRO A 13 -17.93 0.49 -4.52
C PRO A 13 -16.76 0.17 -5.45
N GLY A 14 -16.33 1.13 -6.28
CA GLY A 14 -15.17 0.95 -7.15
C GLY A 14 -13.87 0.72 -6.37
N MET A 15 -13.71 1.35 -5.20
CA MET A 15 -12.54 1.13 -4.35
C MET A 15 -12.55 -0.27 -3.71
N VAL A 16 -13.74 -0.75 -3.32
CA VAL A 16 -13.90 -2.11 -2.80
C VAL A 16 -13.50 -3.14 -3.85
N GLU A 17 -13.96 -2.97 -5.10
CA GLU A 17 -13.57 -3.87 -6.19
C GLU A 17 -12.08 -3.79 -6.52
N ALA A 18 -11.50 -2.60 -6.52
CA ALA A 18 -10.06 -2.43 -6.74
C ALA A 18 -9.22 -3.11 -5.64
N VAL A 19 -9.68 -3.10 -4.39
CA VAL A 19 -9.03 -3.85 -3.30
C VAL A 19 -9.22 -5.36 -3.46
N ASN A 20 -10.40 -5.84 -3.88
CA ASN A 20 -10.60 -7.26 -4.20
C ASN A 20 -9.64 -7.72 -5.30
N GLN A 21 -9.51 -6.92 -6.36
CA GLN A 21 -8.60 -7.18 -7.46
C GLN A 21 -7.14 -7.17 -7.02
N MET A 22 -6.75 -6.23 -6.15
CA MET A 22 -5.42 -6.21 -5.55
C MET A 22 -5.10 -7.52 -4.81
N PHE A 23 -6.03 -8.07 -4.02
CA PHE A 23 -5.80 -9.34 -3.33
C PHE A 23 -5.60 -10.51 -4.32
N ARG A 24 -6.43 -10.62 -5.36
CA ARG A 24 -6.27 -11.62 -6.41
C ARG A 24 -4.91 -11.49 -7.12
N GLN A 25 -4.48 -10.25 -7.39
CA GLN A 25 -3.18 -9.99 -8.00
C GLN A 25 -2.01 -10.36 -7.08
N LEU A 26 -2.10 -10.08 -5.78
CA LEU A 26 -1.08 -10.50 -4.80
C LEU A 26 -1.00 -12.03 -4.67
N GLU A 27 -2.11 -12.75 -4.85
CA GLU A 27 -2.11 -14.22 -4.93
C GLU A 27 -1.45 -14.70 -6.22
N ALA A 28 -1.81 -14.10 -7.36
CA ALA A 28 -1.24 -14.44 -8.68
C ALA A 28 0.25 -14.10 -8.82
N LEU A 29 0.73 -13.05 -8.13
CA LEU A 29 2.14 -12.64 -8.15
C LEU A 29 3.09 -13.69 -7.58
N ALA A 30 2.63 -14.45 -6.58
CA ALA A 30 3.39 -15.51 -5.95
C ALA A 30 2.46 -16.68 -5.59
N PRO A 31 2.11 -17.52 -6.58
CA PRO A 31 1.21 -18.65 -6.37
C PRO A 31 1.77 -19.67 -5.39
N ASP A 32 3.10 -19.83 -5.37
CA ASP A 32 3.81 -20.57 -4.33
C ASP A 32 3.97 -19.69 -3.07
N PRO A 33 3.34 -20.04 -1.94
CA PRO A 33 3.47 -19.28 -0.69
C PRO A 33 4.91 -19.23 -0.14
N ASN A 34 5.75 -20.21 -0.48
CA ASN A 34 7.13 -20.30 0.00
C ASN A 34 8.03 -19.19 -0.54
N VAL A 35 7.61 -18.54 -1.64
CA VAL A 35 8.29 -17.35 -2.19
C VAL A 35 8.48 -16.27 -1.12
N ALA A 36 7.55 -16.16 -0.17
CA ALA A 36 7.67 -15.21 0.94
C ALA A 36 8.84 -15.51 1.90
N GLY A 37 9.44 -16.70 1.85
CA GLY A 37 10.58 -17.09 2.68
C GLY A 37 11.94 -17.12 1.98
N ILE A 38 12.01 -16.87 0.67
CA ILE A 38 13.23 -17.11 -0.14
C ILE A 38 14.40 -16.22 0.27
N CYS A 39 14.14 -14.94 0.54
CA CYS A 39 15.17 -13.96 0.91
C CYS A 39 14.98 -13.52 2.37
N PRO A 40 15.76 -14.03 3.34
CA PRO A 40 15.63 -13.65 4.75
C PRO A 40 15.88 -12.16 5.03
N GLU A 41 16.64 -11.49 4.18
CA GLU A 41 16.90 -10.06 4.25
C GLU A 41 15.72 -9.20 3.75
N LEU A 42 14.87 -9.77 2.89
CA LEU A 42 13.68 -9.15 2.32
C LEU A 42 12.52 -10.17 2.25
N PRO A 43 12.09 -10.73 3.40
CA PRO A 43 11.07 -11.78 3.41
C PRO A 43 9.75 -11.20 2.91
N GLY A 44 8.95 -11.97 2.18
CA GLY A 44 7.67 -11.51 1.66
C GLY A 44 7.78 -10.44 0.56
N ILE A 45 8.94 -10.30 -0.07
CA ILE A 45 9.18 -9.35 -1.17
C ILE A 45 9.51 -10.09 -2.46
N VAL A 46 8.96 -9.60 -3.57
CA VAL A 46 9.43 -9.90 -4.92
C VAL A 46 9.85 -8.61 -5.62
N LEU A 47 10.70 -8.73 -6.64
CA LEU A 47 11.04 -7.63 -7.53
C LEU A 47 10.09 -7.68 -8.74
N GLN A 48 9.18 -6.71 -8.83
CA GLN A 48 8.36 -6.56 -10.03
C GLN A 48 9.14 -5.75 -11.06
N ARG A 49 9.46 -6.36 -12.21
CA ARG A 49 10.12 -5.65 -13.30
C ARG A 49 9.06 -4.87 -14.09
N ILE A 50 9.23 -3.56 -14.18
CA ILE A 50 8.41 -2.68 -15.02
C ILE A 50 9.30 -1.92 -15.99
N LYS A 51 8.72 -1.46 -17.10
CA LYS A 51 9.36 -0.44 -17.94
C LYS A 51 8.88 0.93 -17.49
N GLY A 52 9.81 1.83 -17.21
CA GLY A 52 9.48 3.18 -16.78
C GLY A 52 10.63 4.16 -16.94
N GLN A 53 10.31 5.43 -16.76
CA GLN A 53 11.23 6.56 -16.86
C GLN A 53 11.19 7.33 -15.53
N ALA A 54 12.35 7.79 -15.04
CA ALA A 54 12.39 8.70 -13.91
C ALA A 54 11.73 10.04 -14.29
N LEU A 55 10.82 10.53 -13.44
CA LEU A 55 10.12 11.79 -13.64
C LEU A 55 10.80 12.93 -12.87
N ASP A 56 10.82 14.11 -13.48
CA ASP A 56 11.18 15.34 -12.78
C ASP A 56 10.08 15.69 -11.75
N PRO A 57 10.42 16.20 -10.55
CA PRO A 57 9.42 16.68 -9.59
C PRO A 57 8.48 17.79 -10.09
N GLN A 58 8.84 18.51 -11.15
CA GLN A 58 8.01 19.50 -11.83
C GLN A 58 7.17 18.91 -12.96
N ASP A 59 7.36 17.62 -13.31
CA ASP A 59 6.54 16.95 -14.32
C ASP A 59 5.08 16.93 -13.86
N LYS A 60 4.17 17.30 -14.77
CA LYS A 60 2.73 17.32 -14.49
C LYS A 60 2.21 15.98 -13.97
N ARG A 61 2.73 14.85 -14.47
CA ARG A 61 2.34 13.51 -14.03
C ARG A 61 2.68 13.28 -12.56
N TYR A 62 3.83 13.78 -12.10
CA TYR A 62 4.25 13.72 -10.70
C TYR A 62 3.33 14.59 -9.82
N LEU A 63 3.01 15.80 -10.27
CA LEU A 63 2.12 16.72 -9.53
C LEU A 63 0.68 16.18 -9.44
N ASP A 64 0.16 15.60 -10.51
CA ASP A 64 -1.16 14.96 -10.55
C ASP A 64 -1.22 13.76 -9.58
N ALA A 65 -0.13 12.97 -9.53
CA ALA A 65 0.03 11.87 -8.57
C ALA A 65 -0.04 12.33 -7.11
N ILE A 66 0.53 13.49 -6.78
CA ILE A 66 0.48 14.05 -5.42
C ILE A 66 -0.93 14.50 -5.07
N THR A 67 -1.56 15.27 -5.94
CA THR A 67 -2.88 15.88 -5.68
C THR A 67 -3.97 14.83 -5.44
N GLY A 68 -3.97 13.73 -6.21
CA GLY A 68 -4.97 12.67 -6.10
C GLY A 68 -4.80 11.73 -4.89
N TYR A 69 -3.67 11.79 -4.20
CA TYR A 69 -3.28 10.77 -3.23
C TYR A 69 -4.18 10.75 -1.99
N GLN A 70 -4.49 11.90 -1.38
CA GLN A 70 -5.18 11.92 -0.09
C GLN A 70 -6.58 11.28 -0.16
N SER A 71 -7.34 11.53 -1.24
CA SER A 71 -8.66 10.92 -1.39
C SER A 71 -8.57 9.42 -1.64
N ALA A 72 -7.60 8.98 -2.47
CA ALA A 72 -7.39 7.57 -2.73
C ALA A 72 -6.93 6.83 -1.47
N HIS A 73 -6.09 7.47 -0.66
CA HIS A 73 -5.58 6.97 0.60
C HIS A 73 -6.70 6.63 1.60
N ASP A 74 -7.58 7.59 1.89
CA ASP A 74 -8.61 7.41 2.92
C ASP A 74 -9.61 6.31 2.52
N ASP A 75 -10.01 6.30 1.24
CA ASP A 75 -10.90 5.27 0.68
C ASP A 75 -10.22 3.89 0.66
N PHE A 76 -8.93 3.83 0.33
CA PHE A 76 -8.14 2.60 0.37
C PHE A 76 -8.08 1.99 1.77
N MET A 77 -7.76 2.78 2.80
CA MET A 77 -7.69 2.29 4.19
C MET A 77 -9.00 1.63 4.62
N LYS A 78 -10.12 2.30 4.33
CA LYS A 78 -11.46 1.81 4.64
C LYS A 78 -11.79 0.52 3.88
N ALA A 79 -11.56 0.51 2.58
CA ALA A 79 -11.81 -0.66 1.75
C ALA A 79 -10.93 -1.86 2.15
N LEU A 80 -9.68 -1.60 2.52
CA LEU A 80 -8.73 -2.63 2.95
C LEU A 80 -9.21 -3.35 4.22
N VAL A 81 -9.68 -2.63 5.24
CA VAL A 81 -10.17 -3.25 6.49
C VAL A 81 -11.62 -3.72 6.45
N ALA A 82 -12.37 -3.34 5.40
CA ALA A 82 -13.67 -3.90 5.11
C ALA A 82 -13.58 -5.28 4.43
N HIS A 83 -12.49 -5.56 3.71
CA HIS A 83 -12.24 -6.86 3.11
C HIS A 83 -11.87 -7.91 4.18
N PRO A 84 -12.42 -9.14 4.19
CA PRO A 84 -12.14 -10.13 5.23
C PRO A 84 -10.65 -10.45 5.40
N ILE A 85 -9.95 -10.71 4.29
CA ILE A 85 -8.50 -10.98 4.31
C ILE A 85 -7.75 -9.73 4.79
N GLY A 86 -8.14 -8.55 4.31
CA GLY A 86 -7.48 -7.30 4.68
C GLY A 86 -7.67 -6.96 6.16
N ARG A 87 -8.85 -7.23 6.72
CA ARG A 87 -9.14 -7.09 8.15
C ARG A 87 -8.29 -8.02 9.00
N ALA A 88 -8.20 -9.30 8.63
CA ALA A 88 -7.39 -10.26 9.36
C ALA A 88 -5.90 -9.87 9.36
N LEU A 89 -5.36 -9.48 8.19
CA LEU A 89 -3.97 -9.02 8.08
C LEU A 89 -3.75 -7.70 8.84
N ALA A 90 -4.71 -6.76 8.81
CA ALA A 90 -4.62 -5.52 9.57
C ALA A 90 -4.59 -5.79 11.09
N LEU A 91 -5.42 -6.71 11.59
CA LEU A 91 -5.41 -7.08 13.01
C LEU A 91 -4.06 -7.69 13.43
N LEU A 92 -3.43 -8.49 12.58
CA LEU A 92 -2.09 -9.05 12.83
C LEU A 92 -0.97 -7.98 12.80
N ALA A 93 -1.04 -7.04 11.85
CA ALA A 93 0.01 -6.04 11.62
C ALA A 93 -0.11 -4.80 12.51
N VAL A 94 -1.32 -4.28 12.71
CA VAL A 94 -1.55 -2.98 13.38
C VAL A 94 -2.49 -3.05 14.58
N GLY A 95 -3.05 -4.24 14.88
CA GLY A 95 -3.92 -4.46 16.03
C GLY A 95 -5.30 -3.78 15.95
N PRO A 96 -6.17 -3.99 16.95
CA PRO A 96 -7.52 -3.43 16.96
C PRO A 96 -7.57 -1.90 16.90
N ASP A 97 -6.68 -1.22 17.64
CA ASP A 97 -6.59 0.25 17.65
C ASP A 97 -6.18 0.79 16.27
N GLY A 98 -5.26 0.10 15.59
CA GLY A 98 -4.85 0.44 14.24
C GLY A 98 -5.98 0.24 13.23
N VAL A 99 -6.73 -0.86 13.35
CA VAL A 99 -7.92 -1.12 12.52
C VAL A 99 -8.99 -0.05 12.70
N ALA A 100 -9.26 0.39 13.94
CA ALA A 100 -10.22 1.46 14.20
C ALA A 100 -9.82 2.79 13.54
N LEU A 101 -8.51 3.09 13.47
CA LEU A 101 -8.02 4.25 12.72
C LEU A 101 -8.24 4.09 11.21
N MET A 102 -7.97 2.90 10.66
CA MET A 102 -8.16 2.60 9.25
C MET A 102 -9.63 2.61 8.81
N GLU A 103 -10.54 2.15 9.67
CA GLU A 103 -12.00 2.27 9.47
C GLU A 103 -12.44 3.74 9.34
N ALA A 104 -11.73 4.65 10.01
CA ALA A 104 -11.92 6.10 9.87
C ALA A 104 -11.14 6.73 8.68
N GLY A 105 -10.50 5.91 7.84
CA GLY A 105 -9.67 6.34 6.70
C GLY A 105 -8.29 6.87 7.09
N ARG A 106 -7.81 6.59 8.31
CA ARG A 106 -6.55 7.15 8.85
C ARG A 106 -5.44 6.10 8.87
N THR A 107 -4.20 6.56 8.72
CA THR A 107 -3.01 5.74 8.95
C THR A 107 -2.88 5.34 10.42
N PRO A 108 -2.49 4.09 10.74
CA PRO A 108 -2.24 3.65 12.11
C PRO A 108 -0.89 4.18 12.62
N ASN A 109 -0.87 5.44 13.08
CA ASN A 109 0.34 6.15 13.50
C ASN A 109 0.64 6.07 15.01
N THR A 110 -0.27 5.49 15.79
CA THR A 110 -0.12 5.25 17.24
C THR A 110 -0.61 3.84 17.55
N VAL A 111 0.15 2.83 17.14
CA VAL A 111 -0.13 1.44 17.53
C VAL A 111 0.63 1.17 18.83
N THR A 112 -0.12 0.86 19.88
CA THR A 112 0.43 0.25 21.10
C THR A 112 0.93 -1.14 20.72
N GLY A 113 2.24 -1.34 20.81
CA GLY A 113 2.85 -2.61 20.41
C GLY A 113 2.17 -3.79 21.11
N ILE A 114 1.78 -4.80 20.33
CA ILE A 114 1.31 -6.10 20.83
C ILE A 114 2.55 -6.88 21.29
N SER A 115 3.30 -6.35 22.26
CA SER A 115 4.46 -7.06 22.81
C SER A 115 4.00 -7.88 24.01
N HIS A 116 4.01 -9.20 23.87
CA HIS A 116 3.79 -10.14 24.97
C HIS A 116 5.11 -10.57 25.65
N ALA A 117 6.20 -9.82 25.44
CA ALA A 117 7.43 -10.07 26.19
C ALA A 117 7.24 -9.67 27.65
N ASP A 118 6.86 -10.65 28.48
CA ASP A 118 6.81 -10.66 29.94
C ASP A 118 5.71 -9.78 30.60
N PRO A 119 4.65 -10.37 31.20
CA PRO A 119 3.64 -9.62 31.95
C PRO A 119 4.20 -8.88 33.18
N ARG A 120 5.43 -9.18 33.61
CA ARG A 120 6.12 -8.51 34.73
C ARG A 120 6.98 -7.32 34.29
N ARG A 121 7.15 -7.10 32.99
CA ARG A 121 7.83 -5.92 32.44
C ARG A 121 6.96 -5.35 31.33
N PRO A 122 6.18 -4.28 31.58
CA PRO A 122 5.58 -3.55 30.47
C PRO A 122 6.72 -3.07 29.58
N ALA A 123 6.91 -3.72 28.44
CA ALA A 123 7.79 -3.23 27.41
C ALA A 123 7.32 -1.80 27.15
N ARG A 124 8.19 -0.80 27.40
CA ARG A 124 7.94 0.60 27.04
C ARG A 124 7.32 0.56 25.65
N SER A 125 6.04 0.93 25.54
CA SER A 125 5.32 0.77 24.29
C SER A 125 6.03 1.60 23.23
N SER A 126 6.82 0.96 22.39
CA SER A 126 7.37 1.62 21.22
C SER A 126 6.16 2.03 20.40
N ARG A 127 5.88 3.32 20.28
CA ARG A 127 4.84 3.81 19.38
C ARG A 127 5.23 3.35 17.98
N GLN A 128 4.61 2.27 17.52
CA GLN A 128 4.79 1.83 16.15
C GLN A 128 3.92 2.72 15.29
N ALA A 129 4.50 3.28 14.25
CA ALA A 129 3.79 4.07 13.27
C ALA A 129 3.84 3.32 11.94
N TYR A 130 2.70 3.30 11.28
CA TYR A 130 2.53 2.80 9.93
C TYR A 130 2.08 3.94 9.04
N ASN A 131 2.46 3.86 7.77
CA ASN A 131 2.05 4.82 6.78
C ASN A 131 1.77 4.10 5.45
N CYS A 132 0.99 4.75 4.60
CA CYS A 132 0.66 4.23 3.28
C CYS A 132 1.69 4.74 2.28
N HIS A 133 2.15 3.83 1.43
CA HIS A 133 3.23 4.06 0.50
C HIS A 133 2.89 3.53 -0.88
N HIS A 134 3.38 4.25 -1.87
CA HIS A 134 3.40 3.76 -3.24
C HIS A 134 4.50 2.73 -3.42
N VAL A 135 4.15 1.58 -3.97
CA VAL A 135 5.10 0.54 -4.36
C VAL A 135 5.90 1.01 -5.57
N ILE A 136 5.22 1.38 -6.66
CA ILE A 136 5.80 2.13 -7.78
C ILE A 136 5.76 3.61 -7.40
N PRO A 137 6.90 4.31 -7.29
CA PRO A 137 6.93 5.68 -6.81
C PRO A 137 6.28 6.67 -7.78
N LYS A 138 5.80 7.78 -7.22
CA LYS A 138 5.29 8.93 -7.99
C LYS A 138 6.31 9.50 -8.98
N SER A 139 7.60 9.33 -8.70
CA SER A 139 8.72 9.77 -9.56
C SER A 139 9.06 8.78 -10.68
N VAL A 140 8.18 7.83 -10.99
CA VAL A 140 8.33 6.88 -12.09
C VAL A 140 7.13 7.01 -13.02
N SER A 141 7.39 7.07 -14.33
CA SER A 141 6.33 7.06 -15.34
C SER A 141 5.66 5.69 -15.37
N LEU A 142 4.34 5.71 -15.50
CA LEU A 142 3.54 4.52 -15.78
C LEU A 142 3.10 4.50 -17.24
N ALA A 143 2.65 3.34 -17.71
CA ALA A 143 2.03 3.22 -19.02
C ALA A 143 0.78 4.10 -19.11
N ARG A 144 0.47 4.60 -20.31
CA ARG A 144 -0.65 5.52 -20.54
C ARG A 144 -1.96 4.92 -20.03
N GLY A 145 -2.69 5.69 -19.22
CA GLY A 145 -3.98 5.27 -18.66
C GLY A 145 -3.91 4.60 -17.29
N GLN A 146 -2.70 4.24 -16.81
CA GLN A 146 -2.53 3.73 -15.46
C GLN A 146 -2.61 4.83 -14.41
N ASN A 147 -3.14 4.50 -13.24
CA ASN A 147 -3.26 5.39 -12.10
C ASN A 147 -2.29 4.97 -10.98
N ILE A 148 -1.29 5.80 -10.73
CA ILE A 148 -0.31 5.59 -9.66
C ILE A 148 -0.94 5.51 -8.26
N ASN A 149 -2.12 6.11 -8.05
CA ASN A 149 -2.87 6.06 -6.80
C ASN A 149 -3.87 4.89 -6.74
N HIS A 150 -3.80 3.93 -7.67
CA HIS A 150 -4.61 2.72 -7.63
C HIS A 150 -4.23 1.86 -6.39
N PRO A 151 -5.19 1.20 -5.71
CA PRO A 151 -4.94 0.34 -4.54
C PRO A 151 -3.87 -0.72 -4.76
N GLY A 152 -3.82 -1.32 -5.94
CA GLY A 152 -2.77 -2.27 -6.33
C GLY A 152 -1.35 -1.70 -6.31
N ASN A 153 -1.18 -0.39 -6.19
CA ASN A 153 0.09 0.28 -6.02
C ASN A 153 0.34 0.79 -4.59
N LEU A 154 -0.54 0.49 -3.62
CA LEU A 154 -0.44 0.98 -2.26
C LEU A 154 -0.10 -0.14 -1.28
N VAL A 155 0.72 0.17 -0.28
CA VAL A 155 1.05 -0.73 0.84
C VAL A 155 1.08 0.05 2.14
N VAL A 156 0.58 -0.55 3.22
CA VAL A 156 0.68 -0.02 4.58
C VAL A 156 1.93 -0.58 5.25
N ALA A 157 3.00 0.20 5.31
CA ALA A 157 4.28 -0.26 5.82
C ALA A 157 4.62 0.41 7.15
N LYS A 158 5.31 -0.33 8.02
CA LYS A 158 5.85 0.20 9.27
C LYS A 158 6.89 1.28 8.96
N THR A 159 6.65 2.47 9.48
CA THR A 159 7.49 3.67 9.36
C THR A 159 7.76 4.27 10.72
N LEU A 160 8.92 3.99 11.30
CA LEU A 160 9.31 4.71 12.51
C LEU A 160 9.88 6.08 12.14
N ARG A 161 9.17 7.16 12.50
CA ARG A 161 9.71 8.53 12.41
C ARG A 161 10.49 8.87 13.68
N ARG A 162 11.76 9.25 13.49
CA ARG A 162 12.73 9.87 14.42
C ARG A 162 13.11 9.06 15.67
N GLY A 163 14.32 8.49 15.63
CA GLY A 163 15.04 7.78 16.68
C GLY A 163 16.33 7.12 16.14
N ARG A 164 17.23 6.63 17.00
CA ARG A 164 18.51 5.98 16.60
C ARG A 164 18.33 4.59 15.98
N ASP A 165 17.22 3.88 16.27
CA ASP A 165 17.05 2.49 15.85
C ASP A 165 16.32 2.39 14.49
N GLN A 166 17.10 2.19 13.42
CA GLN A 166 16.59 1.95 12.06
C GLN A 166 16.22 0.48 11.80
N SER A 167 16.41 -0.41 12.78
CA SER A 167 16.18 -1.85 12.60
C SER A 167 14.71 -2.19 12.36
N GLU A 168 13.77 -1.31 12.68
CA GLU A 168 12.33 -1.56 12.56
C GLU A 168 11.64 -0.66 11.51
N ASN A 169 12.40 -0.12 10.54
CA ASN A 169 11.89 0.74 9.47
C ASN A 169 12.06 0.11 8.07
N PRO A 170 11.30 -0.96 7.77
CA PRO A 170 11.41 -1.69 6.49
C PRO A 170 11.12 -0.80 5.28
N HIS A 171 10.20 0.15 5.41
CA HIS A 171 9.81 1.02 4.31
C HIS A 171 11.00 1.86 3.80
N HIS A 172 11.66 2.62 4.67
CA HIS A 172 12.82 3.41 4.24
C HIS A 172 14.00 2.52 3.81
N PHE A 173 14.13 1.32 4.41
CA PHE A 173 15.14 0.35 3.98
C PHE A 173 14.95 -0.05 2.51
N TRP A 174 13.75 -0.44 2.08
CA TRP A 174 13.49 -0.83 0.70
C TRP A 174 13.70 0.31 -0.29
N HIS A 175 13.21 1.49 0.05
CA HIS A 175 13.35 2.66 -0.79
C HIS A 175 14.83 3.01 -0.97
N GLY A 176 15.59 3.07 0.14
CA GLY A 176 17.02 3.36 0.12
C GLY A 176 17.86 2.28 -0.56
N LEU A 177 17.51 1.01 -0.37
CA LEU A 177 18.27 -0.11 -0.90
C LEU A 177 18.02 -0.33 -2.39
N LEU A 178 16.77 -0.37 -2.84
CA LEU A 178 16.44 -0.87 -4.17
C LEU A 178 16.00 0.24 -5.10
N LEU A 179 15.18 1.16 -4.63
CA LEU A 179 14.48 2.08 -5.52
C LEU A 179 15.30 3.33 -5.85
N HIS A 180 15.80 4.05 -4.85
CA HIS A 180 16.56 5.29 -5.08
C HIS A 180 17.82 5.09 -5.94
N PRO A 181 18.60 4.01 -5.75
CA PRO A 181 19.75 3.73 -6.62
C PRO A 181 19.37 3.58 -8.09
N GLN A 182 18.19 3.03 -8.40
CA GLN A 182 17.73 2.85 -9.78
C GLN A 182 17.29 4.16 -10.45
N LEU A 183 16.75 5.10 -9.67
CA LEU A 183 16.22 6.37 -10.20
C LEU A 183 17.27 7.48 -10.22
N HIS A 184 18.29 7.41 -9.36
CA HIS A 184 19.35 8.40 -9.32
C HIS A 184 20.21 8.34 -10.60
N ARG A 185 20.33 9.48 -11.29
CA ARG A 185 21.04 9.62 -12.59
C ARG A 185 20.58 8.61 -13.65
N ALA A 186 19.33 8.13 -13.55
CA ALA A 186 18.76 7.25 -14.56
C ALA A 186 18.79 7.93 -15.95
N PRO A 187 19.00 7.18 -17.04
CA PRO A 187 18.92 7.72 -18.39
C PRO A 187 17.56 8.38 -18.66
N PRO A 188 17.48 9.33 -19.61
CA PRO A 188 16.23 10.03 -19.93
C PRO A 188 15.24 9.18 -20.75
N HIS A 189 15.54 7.91 -21.02
CA HIS A 189 14.67 6.97 -21.74
C HIS A 189 14.12 5.88 -20.80
N GLU A 190 13.19 5.07 -21.30
CA GLU A 190 12.62 3.97 -20.52
C GLU A 190 13.69 2.91 -20.19
N ILE A 191 13.76 2.53 -18.92
CA ILE A 191 14.66 1.49 -18.40
C ILE A 191 13.85 0.41 -17.67
N PRO A 192 14.41 -0.82 -17.52
CA PRO A 192 13.86 -1.78 -16.58
C PRO A 192 14.03 -1.25 -15.15
N ILE A 193 12.92 -1.12 -14.43
CA ILE A 193 12.88 -0.75 -13.01
C ILE A 193 12.35 -1.96 -12.22
N TYR A 194 13.10 -2.38 -11.22
CA TYR A 194 12.78 -3.48 -10.33
C TYR A 194 12.16 -2.93 -9.05
N VAL A 195 10.84 -2.94 -9.00
CA VAL A 195 10.05 -2.36 -7.92
C VAL A 195 9.92 -3.36 -6.77
N VAL A 196 10.12 -2.89 -5.54
CA VAL A 196 9.97 -3.69 -4.32
C VAL A 196 8.49 -3.96 -4.08
N ARG A 197 8.00 -5.15 -4.43
CA ARG A 197 6.59 -5.52 -4.33
C ARG A 197 6.37 -6.44 -3.13
N PRO A 198 5.82 -5.95 -2.02
CA PRO A 198 5.42 -6.81 -0.91
C PRO A 198 4.30 -7.74 -1.34
N LEU A 199 4.36 -9.00 -0.90
CA LEU A 199 3.35 -10.02 -1.13
C LEU A 199 2.14 -9.88 -0.18
N PHE A 200 2.11 -8.80 0.59
CA PHE A 200 1.09 -8.45 1.57
C PHE A 200 0.77 -6.96 1.47
N PRO A 201 -0.49 -6.55 1.69
CA PRO A 201 -0.85 -5.13 1.75
C PRO A 201 -0.37 -4.43 3.02
N PHE A 202 0.16 -5.19 3.99
CA PHE A 202 0.82 -4.69 5.20
C PHE A 202 2.24 -5.22 5.26
N TYR A 203 3.20 -4.38 5.67
CA TYR A 203 4.56 -4.85 5.91
C TYR A 203 5.20 -4.31 7.20
N PRO A 204 5.71 -5.21 8.07
CA PRO A 204 5.59 -6.66 7.99
C PRO A 204 4.11 -7.11 8.09
N PRO A 205 3.76 -8.33 7.61
CA PRO A 205 2.38 -8.82 7.64
C PRO A 205 1.86 -9.11 9.06
N ALA A 206 2.76 -9.24 10.02
CA ALA A 206 2.46 -9.41 11.44
C ALA A 206 3.58 -8.81 12.29
N ASN A 207 3.25 -8.40 13.51
CA ASN A 207 4.25 -7.95 14.49
C ASN A 207 5.00 -9.12 15.14
N ASP A 208 4.36 -10.28 15.23
CA ASP A 208 4.91 -11.51 15.80
C ASP A 208 5.19 -12.54 14.70
N GLY A 209 6.12 -13.46 14.96
CA GLY A 209 6.35 -14.61 14.08
C GLY A 209 5.58 -15.83 14.59
N PHE A 210 5.07 -16.65 13.68
CA PHE A 210 4.29 -17.85 13.99
C PHE A 210 5.06 -19.12 13.62
N ARG A 211 4.94 -20.18 14.42
CA ARG A 211 5.58 -21.48 14.19
C ARG A 211 4.67 -22.50 13.53
N SER A 212 3.36 -22.36 13.68
CA SER A 212 2.38 -23.28 13.07
C SER A 212 1.09 -22.56 12.66
N VAL A 213 0.28 -23.24 11.85
CA VAL A 213 -1.04 -22.75 11.41
C VAL A 213 -1.97 -22.60 12.60
N GLU A 214 -1.89 -23.51 13.57
CA GLU A 214 -2.71 -23.52 14.79
C GLU A 214 -2.42 -22.30 15.65
N GLU A 215 -1.14 -21.94 15.80
CA GLU A 215 -0.72 -20.73 16.53
C GLU A 215 -1.29 -19.47 15.86
N LEU A 216 -1.16 -19.37 14.53
CA LEU A 216 -1.70 -18.26 13.74
C LEU A 216 -3.24 -18.16 13.89
N ARG A 217 -3.95 -19.28 13.74
CA ARG A 217 -5.42 -19.34 13.87
C ARG A 217 -5.87 -18.99 15.28
N ALA A 218 -5.17 -19.47 16.31
CA ALA A 218 -5.45 -19.12 17.70
C ALA A 218 -5.28 -17.60 17.92
N LYS A 219 -4.24 -16.99 17.34
CA LYS A 219 -4.04 -15.54 17.41
C LYS A 219 -5.14 -14.76 16.69
N LEU A 220 -5.52 -15.18 15.48
CA LEU A 220 -6.62 -14.57 14.74
C LEU A 220 -7.94 -14.64 15.53
N LYS A 221 -8.24 -15.79 16.14
CA LYS A 221 -9.41 -15.97 17.01
C LYS A 221 -9.36 -15.04 18.22
N GLN A 222 -8.20 -14.91 18.88
CA GLN A 222 -8.01 -13.99 20.00
C GLN A 222 -8.28 -12.53 19.60
N LEU A 223 -7.89 -12.14 18.38
CA LEU A 223 -8.09 -10.81 17.84
C LEU A 223 -9.50 -10.56 17.29
N GLY A 224 -10.40 -11.57 17.30
CA GLY A 224 -11.71 -11.47 16.66
C GLY A 224 -11.64 -11.33 15.13
N ALA A 225 -10.55 -11.80 14.52
CA ALA A 225 -10.34 -11.71 13.09
C ALA A 225 -11.13 -12.79 12.33
N PRO A 226 -11.58 -12.51 11.08
CA PRO A 226 -12.08 -13.56 10.20
C PRO A 226 -10.95 -14.57 9.87
N PRO A 227 -11.30 -15.82 9.52
CA PRO A 227 -10.32 -16.81 9.10
C PRO A 227 -9.62 -16.38 7.80
N LEU A 228 -8.35 -16.73 7.67
CA LEU A 228 -7.58 -16.54 6.44
C LEU A 228 -7.71 -17.78 5.54
N PRO A 229 -7.71 -17.62 4.21
CA PRO A 229 -7.51 -18.75 3.31
C PRO A 229 -6.14 -19.40 3.52
N GLU A 230 -6.05 -20.71 3.28
CA GLU A 230 -4.85 -21.53 3.52
C GLU A 230 -3.59 -20.96 2.83
N THR A 231 -3.73 -20.41 1.62
CA THR A 231 -2.63 -19.77 0.88
C THR A 231 -2.01 -18.62 1.66
N TRP A 232 -2.82 -17.78 2.32
CA TRP A 232 -2.33 -16.67 3.14
C TRP A 232 -1.70 -17.16 4.44
N GLU A 233 -2.27 -18.19 5.07
CA GLU A 233 -1.70 -18.82 6.26
C GLU A 233 -0.29 -19.37 5.97
N LYS A 234 -0.14 -20.14 4.87
CA LYS A 234 1.15 -20.66 4.42
C LYS A 234 2.15 -19.55 4.12
N ARG A 235 1.70 -18.46 3.48
CA ARG A 235 2.55 -17.31 3.15
C ARG A 235 3.07 -16.60 4.41
N ILE A 236 2.22 -16.42 5.42
CA ILE A 236 2.60 -15.85 6.73
C ILE A 236 3.60 -16.76 7.45
N LEU A 237 3.43 -18.08 7.36
CA LEU A 237 4.37 -19.04 7.96
C LEU A 237 5.72 -19.06 7.24
N ALA A 238 5.74 -18.99 5.91
CA ALA A 238 6.97 -18.86 5.14
C ALA A 238 7.73 -17.57 5.50
N PHE A 239 7.00 -16.45 5.61
CA PHE A 239 7.56 -15.20 6.12
C PHE A 239 8.12 -15.36 7.55
N SER A 240 7.34 -15.99 8.44
CA SER A 240 7.73 -16.19 9.84
C SER A 240 8.98 -17.07 9.95
N ALA A 241 9.08 -18.13 9.15
CA ALA A 241 10.25 -19.00 9.13
C ALA A 241 11.51 -18.23 8.68
N ALA A 242 11.39 -17.38 7.64
CA ALA A 242 12.50 -16.54 7.18
C ALA A 242 12.97 -15.53 8.24
N THR A 243 12.07 -15.04 9.09
CA THR A 243 12.43 -14.19 10.24
C THR A 243 12.75 -14.98 11.51
N ARG A 244 12.90 -16.31 11.42
CA ARG A 244 13.17 -17.22 12.55
C ARG A 244 12.12 -17.09 13.66
N HIS A 245 10.86 -16.89 13.27
CA HIS A 245 9.69 -16.71 14.11
C HIS A 245 9.82 -15.52 15.08
N ARG A 246 10.51 -14.45 14.63
CA ARG A 246 10.68 -13.21 15.37
C ARG A 246 10.06 -12.04 14.59
N PRO A 247 9.74 -10.92 15.27
CA PRO A 247 9.41 -9.67 14.60
C PRO A 247 10.49 -9.32 13.57
N TYR A 248 10.08 -8.97 12.36
CA TYR A 248 11.04 -8.61 11.31
C TYR A 248 11.86 -7.38 11.73
N ARG A 249 13.17 -7.48 11.50
CA ARG A 249 14.12 -6.38 11.65
C ARG A 249 15.01 -6.30 10.42
N VAL A 250 15.27 -5.08 9.97
CA VAL A 250 16.27 -4.78 8.93
C VAL A 250 17.62 -5.32 9.39
N PRO A 251 18.30 -6.15 8.58
CA PRO A 251 19.61 -6.69 8.93
C PRO A 251 20.60 -5.56 9.26
N GLU A 252 21.40 -5.74 10.31
CA GLU A 252 22.30 -4.71 10.85
C GLU A 252 23.20 -4.08 9.79
N ARG A 253 23.75 -4.91 8.89
CA ARG A 253 24.60 -4.45 7.78
C ARG A 253 23.91 -3.42 6.85
N TYR A 254 22.58 -3.42 6.79
CA TYR A 254 21.80 -2.52 5.93
C TYR A 254 21.11 -1.37 6.68
N GLN A 255 21.12 -1.36 8.00
CA GLN A 255 20.50 -0.28 8.78
C GLN A 255 21.13 1.10 8.47
N ARG A 256 22.41 1.10 8.08
CA ARG A 256 23.12 2.31 7.63
C ARG A 256 22.54 2.88 6.33
N ILE A 257 21.98 2.07 5.44
CA ILE A 257 21.34 2.54 4.19
C ILE A 257 20.15 3.44 4.53
N THR A 258 19.35 3.04 5.51
CA THR A 258 18.19 3.80 5.98
C THR A 258 18.61 5.17 6.53
N GLN A 259 19.76 5.25 7.20
CA GLN A 259 20.34 6.51 7.68
C GLN A 259 20.89 7.36 6.52
N MET A 260 21.67 6.75 5.61
CA MET A 260 22.23 7.42 4.43
C MET A 260 21.13 8.04 3.55
N PHE A 261 19.97 7.39 3.45
CA PHE A 261 18.80 7.96 2.78
C PHE A 261 18.31 9.25 3.46
N GLY A 262 18.24 9.28 4.80
CA GLY A 262 17.89 10.49 5.53
C GLY A 262 18.85 11.65 5.21
N ASP A 263 20.15 11.38 5.16
CA ASP A 263 21.19 12.39 4.91
C ASP A 263 21.17 12.92 3.46
N LEU A 264 20.86 12.07 2.49
CA LEU A 264 20.72 12.44 1.07
C LEU A 264 19.64 13.51 0.83
N PHE A 265 18.54 13.45 1.59
CA PHE A 265 17.34 14.29 1.37
C PHE A 265 17.11 15.39 2.42
N THR A 266 17.90 15.43 3.51
CA THR A 266 17.81 16.48 4.56
C THR A 266 18.75 17.65 4.35
N SER A 267 19.73 17.53 3.45
CA SER A 267 20.51 18.69 3.02
C SER A 267 19.58 19.67 2.31
N GLU A 268 19.34 20.83 2.93
CA GLU A 268 18.79 22.00 2.25
C GLU A 268 19.45 22.10 0.88
N LYS A 269 18.67 22.40 -0.17
CA LYS A 269 19.14 22.57 -1.55
C LYS A 269 20.18 23.69 -1.65
N ARG A 270 21.40 23.44 -1.18
CA ARG A 270 22.56 24.28 -1.42
C ARG A 270 23.35 23.51 -2.46
N ASP A 271 23.36 24.04 -3.67
CA ASP A 271 24.16 23.53 -4.79
C ASP A 271 25.64 23.85 -4.58
N ASP A 272 26.15 23.66 -3.36
CA ASP A 272 27.57 23.75 -3.10
C ASP A 272 28.26 22.46 -3.59
N ALA A 273 29.47 22.60 -4.13
CA ALA A 273 30.18 21.49 -4.76
C ALA A 273 30.47 20.35 -3.75
N ALA A 274 30.61 20.67 -2.47
CA ALA A 274 30.88 19.70 -1.41
C ALA A 274 29.65 18.81 -1.14
N GLN A 275 28.44 19.37 -1.14
CA GLN A 275 27.19 18.63 -0.99
C GLN A 275 26.89 17.78 -2.22
N LEU A 276 27.17 18.27 -3.42
CA LEU A 276 27.04 17.47 -4.64
C LEU A 276 27.99 16.26 -4.62
N ALA A 277 29.23 16.45 -4.18
CA ALA A 277 30.19 15.36 -4.00
C ALA A 277 29.74 14.36 -2.93
N ALA A 278 29.27 14.83 -1.77
CA ALA A 278 28.77 13.97 -0.70
C ALA A 278 27.53 13.16 -1.13
N ARG A 279 26.60 13.76 -1.88
CA ARG A 279 25.43 13.06 -2.43
C ARG A 279 25.86 11.99 -3.45
N ALA A 280 26.85 12.28 -4.28
CA ALA A 280 27.38 11.31 -5.24
C ALA A 280 28.06 10.11 -4.55
N ASP A 281 28.85 10.35 -3.49
CA ASP A 281 29.44 9.27 -2.67
C ASP A 281 28.36 8.39 -2.02
N LEU A 282 27.37 9.01 -1.39
CA LEU A 282 26.25 8.30 -0.77
C LEU A 282 25.47 7.47 -1.80
N ALA A 283 25.23 7.99 -3.00
CA ALA A 283 24.57 7.28 -4.10
C ALA A 283 25.41 6.09 -4.59
N ASN A 284 26.73 6.24 -4.73
CA ASN A 284 27.64 5.14 -5.09
C ASN A 284 27.61 4.01 -4.07
N ARG A 285 27.68 4.36 -2.78
CA ARG A 285 27.62 3.40 -1.69
C ARG A 285 26.26 2.69 -1.61
N ALA A 286 25.16 3.41 -1.83
CA ALA A 286 23.83 2.81 -1.91
C ALA A 286 23.70 1.87 -3.12
N ALA A 287 24.26 2.24 -4.28
CA ALA A 287 24.30 1.39 -5.47
C ALA A 287 25.06 0.08 -5.23
N ALA A 288 26.17 0.10 -4.48
CA ALA A 288 26.90 -1.12 -4.13
C ALA A 288 26.04 -2.11 -3.33
N TYR A 289 25.26 -1.62 -2.35
CA TYR A 289 24.32 -2.46 -1.62
C TYR A 289 23.17 -2.96 -2.51
N ALA A 290 22.62 -2.11 -3.37
CA ALA A 290 21.55 -2.47 -4.28
C ALA A 290 21.96 -3.59 -5.25
N ALA A 291 23.21 -3.57 -5.72
CA ALA A 291 23.78 -4.59 -6.59
C ALA A 291 23.82 -5.98 -5.93
N GLU A 292 23.82 -6.08 -4.60
CA GLU A 292 23.71 -7.37 -3.91
C GLU A 292 22.35 -8.07 -4.15
N PHE A 293 21.31 -7.33 -4.57
CA PHE A 293 19.94 -7.84 -4.70
C PHE A 293 19.40 -7.79 -6.13
N LEU A 294 19.83 -6.80 -6.92
CA LEU A 294 19.28 -6.54 -8.24
C LEU A 294 19.94 -7.44 -9.30
N PRO A 295 19.15 -7.92 -10.29
CA PRO A 295 19.66 -8.81 -11.33
C PRO A 295 20.52 -8.05 -12.35
N ALA A 296 21.21 -8.83 -13.20
CA ALA A 296 21.91 -8.31 -14.38
C ALA A 296 21.02 -7.38 -15.22
N GLY A 297 21.63 -6.34 -15.80
CA GLY A 297 20.92 -5.37 -16.61
C GLY A 297 20.08 -4.33 -15.84
N ALA A 298 19.99 -4.40 -14.51
CA ALA A 298 19.40 -3.34 -13.70
C ALA A 298 20.25 -2.07 -13.74
N TYR A 299 19.62 -0.90 -13.69
CA TYR A 299 20.33 0.38 -13.64
C TYR A 299 20.57 0.80 -12.20
N LEU A 300 21.79 1.22 -11.89
CA LEU A 300 22.17 1.75 -10.59
C LEU A 300 23.07 2.97 -10.76
N ASN A 301 22.63 4.10 -10.20
CA ASN A 301 23.33 5.37 -10.29
C ASN A 301 23.71 5.74 -11.73
N GLY A 302 22.78 5.54 -12.66
CA GLY A 302 22.97 5.80 -14.11
C GLY A 302 23.74 4.74 -14.89
N ASN A 303 24.34 3.74 -14.23
CA ASN A 303 25.08 2.67 -14.89
C ASN A 303 24.27 1.39 -14.91
N GLN A 304 24.31 0.66 -16.04
CA GLN A 304 23.69 -0.65 -16.13
C GLN A 304 24.62 -1.71 -15.52
N LEU A 305 24.06 -2.60 -14.69
CA LEU A 305 24.79 -3.76 -14.17
C LEU A 305 25.19 -4.69 -15.34
N PRO A 306 26.41 -5.27 -15.31
CA PRO A 306 26.90 -6.18 -16.34
C PRO A 306 25.94 -7.35 -16.61
N THR A 307 25.99 -7.89 -17.84
CA THR A 307 25.14 -9.02 -18.26
C THR A 307 25.45 -10.32 -17.52
N ASP A 308 26.67 -10.45 -16.98
CA ASP A 308 27.15 -11.58 -16.18
C ASP A 308 27.04 -11.34 -14.67
N HIS A 309 26.47 -10.19 -14.24
CA HIS A 309 26.28 -9.87 -12.83
C HIS A 309 25.40 -10.91 -12.13
N GLN A 310 25.87 -11.42 -11.00
CA GLN A 310 25.13 -12.35 -10.14
C GLN A 310 24.82 -11.67 -8.81
N PRO A 311 23.53 -11.41 -8.48
CA PRO A 311 23.19 -10.86 -7.18
C PRO A 311 23.54 -11.86 -6.08
N LYS A 312 24.00 -11.33 -4.95
CA LYS A 312 24.32 -12.12 -3.76
C LYS A 312 23.08 -12.71 -3.10
N HIS A 313 21.98 -11.96 -3.12
CA HIS A 313 20.69 -12.35 -2.55
C HIS A 313 19.72 -12.67 -3.67
N GLN A 314 19.09 -13.83 -3.58
CA GLN A 314 18.08 -14.24 -4.53
C GLN A 314 16.74 -13.61 -4.12
N VAL A 315 16.38 -12.50 -4.75
CA VAL A 315 15.03 -11.95 -4.67
C VAL A 315 14.29 -12.36 -5.94
N PRO A 316 13.15 -13.08 -5.85
CA PRO A 316 12.40 -13.50 -7.01
C PRO A 316 11.98 -12.30 -7.86
N VAL A 317 12.23 -12.38 -9.17
CA VAL A 317 11.82 -11.37 -10.15
C VAL A 317 10.54 -11.85 -10.83
N VAL A 318 9.53 -10.99 -10.91
CA VAL A 318 8.25 -11.27 -11.56
C VAL A 318 7.97 -10.25 -12.66
N ASP A 319 7.46 -10.75 -13.78
CA ASP A 319 7.10 -9.96 -14.98
C ASP A 319 5.60 -9.74 -15.13
N ILE A 320 4.83 -10.00 -14.07
CA ILE A 320 3.38 -9.84 -14.10
C ILE A 320 3.05 -8.36 -13.96
N ASP A 321 2.37 -7.82 -14.96
CA ASP A 321 1.80 -6.49 -14.90
C ASP A 321 0.60 -6.47 -13.95
N ILE A 322 0.67 -5.60 -12.94
CA ILE A 322 -0.49 -5.30 -12.11
C ILE A 322 -1.40 -4.36 -12.89
N ASP A 323 -2.68 -4.71 -12.97
CA ASP A 323 -3.70 -3.81 -13.50
C ASP A 323 -3.85 -2.60 -12.56
N LEU A 324 -3.42 -1.44 -13.07
CA LEU A 324 -3.53 -0.14 -12.42
C LEU A 324 -4.51 0.76 -13.17
N SER A 325 -5.48 0.19 -13.88
CA SER A 325 -6.52 0.94 -14.58
C SER A 325 -7.31 1.84 -13.61
N PRO A 326 -7.89 2.95 -14.09
CA PRO A 326 -8.59 3.88 -13.22
C PRO A 326 -9.76 3.21 -12.50
N VAL A 327 -9.85 3.43 -11.19
CA VAL A 327 -11.00 2.96 -10.40
C VAL A 327 -12.25 3.67 -10.89
N ALA A 328 -13.24 2.89 -11.35
CA ALA A 328 -14.52 3.43 -11.80
C ALA A 328 -15.15 4.27 -10.66
N LYS A 329 -15.35 5.57 -10.91
CA LYS A 329 -16.11 6.41 -9.99
C LYS A 329 -17.55 5.95 -10.04
N ALA A 330 -18.14 5.62 -8.89
CA ALA A 330 -19.56 5.32 -8.80
C ALA A 330 -20.34 6.47 -9.47
N SER A 331 -21.14 6.15 -10.49
CA SER A 331 -21.94 7.17 -11.15
C SER A 331 -22.89 7.75 -10.11
N LYS A 332 -22.83 9.06 -9.88
CA LYS A 332 -23.91 9.77 -9.21
C LYS A 332 -25.08 9.85 -10.18
N THR A 333 -25.80 8.75 -10.36
CA THR A 333 -27.11 8.79 -11.01
C THR A 333 -28.15 8.74 -9.89
N PRO A 334 -28.96 9.79 -9.68
CA PRO A 334 -30.07 9.69 -8.76
C PRO A 334 -31.06 8.68 -9.35
N ALA A 335 -31.45 7.70 -8.55
CA ALA A 335 -32.60 6.87 -8.84
C ALA A 335 -33.84 7.76 -8.95
N ARG A 336 -34.26 8.07 -10.18
CA ARG A 336 -35.60 8.60 -10.47
C ARG A 336 -36.33 7.66 -11.42
N ARG A 337 -36.88 6.61 -10.84
CA ARG A 337 -37.93 5.71 -11.34
C ARG A 337 -38.59 5.16 -10.06
N GLN A 338 -39.87 5.27 -9.76
CA GLN A 338 -41.09 5.57 -10.50
C GLN A 338 -42.04 6.28 -9.52
N ALA A 339 -42.67 7.39 -9.93
CA ALA A 339 -43.97 7.77 -9.39
C ALA A 339 -44.97 7.58 -10.54
N THR A 340 -45.58 6.41 -10.52
CA THR A 340 -46.93 6.08 -10.97
C THR A 340 -47.62 7.05 -11.92
N SER A 341 -47.90 6.53 -13.11
CA SER A 341 -49.03 6.87 -13.96
C SER A 341 -50.34 6.87 -13.16
N ARG A 342 -50.74 8.04 -12.64
CA ARG A 342 -52.12 8.29 -12.19
C ARG A 342 -52.47 9.78 -12.25
N ALA A 343 -52.22 10.40 -13.41
CA ALA A 343 -52.66 11.76 -13.71
C ALA A 343 -52.91 11.96 -15.21
N GLN A 344 -53.56 10.99 -15.85
CA GLN A 344 -54.24 11.17 -17.13
C GLN A 344 -55.61 10.48 -17.05
N ALA A 345 -56.44 11.00 -16.15
CA ALA A 345 -57.88 10.79 -16.14
C ALA A 345 -58.50 11.95 -15.36
N LYS A 346 -58.70 13.08 -16.07
CA LYS A 346 -59.59 14.23 -15.80
C LYS A 346 -58.89 15.56 -16.09
N ALA A 347 -58.92 15.97 -17.35
CA ALA A 347 -58.97 17.38 -17.75
C ALA A 347 -59.22 17.46 -19.26
N ARG A 348 -60.48 17.24 -19.69
CA ARG A 348 -61.09 17.84 -20.89
C ARG A 348 -62.50 17.28 -21.09
N ALA A 349 -63.51 18.00 -20.58
CA ALA A 349 -64.78 18.24 -21.27
C ALA A 349 -65.58 19.29 -20.48
N PRO A 350 -66.40 20.11 -21.15
CA PRO A 350 -66.84 21.43 -20.68
C PRO A 350 -68.09 21.34 -19.79
N LYS A 351 -68.29 22.38 -18.96
CA LYS A 351 -69.57 22.66 -18.30
C LYS A 351 -70.62 23.08 -19.32
N PRO A 352 -71.85 22.59 -19.18
CA PRO A 352 -73.04 23.42 -19.36
C PRO A 352 -73.88 23.50 -18.08
N GLN A 353 -74.31 24.73 -17.78
CA GLN A 353 -75.61 25.18 -17.26
C GLN A 353 -76.45 24.19 -16.42
N SER A 354 -76.69 24.51 -15.15
CA SER A 354 -77.84 25.30 -14.65
C SER A 354 -79.15 24.51 -14.60
N THR A 355 -79.63 24.29 -13.37
CA THR A 355 -81.01 24.47 -12.83
C THR A 355 -81.14 23.57 -11.58
N ARG A 356 -81.46 24.15 -10.40
CA ARG A 356 -82.80 24.10 -9.71
C ARG A 356 -83.21 22.66 -9.36
N THR A 357 -83.67 22.24 -8.17
CA THR A 357 -84.14 22.86 -6.91
C THR A 357 -84.10 21.75 -5.80
N PRO A 358 -84.68 21.87 -4.59
CA PRO A 358 -84.11 21.33 -3.34
C PRO A 358 -84.80 20.03 -2.89
N GLY A 359 -84.34 19.50 -1.76
CA GLY A 359 -84.69 18.17 -1.28
C GLY A 359 -86.13 17.96 -0.81
N VAL A 360 -86.39 16.69 -0.49
CA VAL A 360 -87.31 16.23 0.56
C VAL A 360 -86.72 14.95 1.13
N LYS A 361 -86.41 14.94 2.43
CA LYS A 361 -86.54 13.75 3.26
C LYS A 361 -87.49 14.16 4.38
N ILE A 362 -88.47 13.28 4.62
CA ILE A 362 -89.38 13.32 5.76
C ILE A 362 -88.56 13.28 7.05
#